data_AF-A0A920HKJ3-F1
#
_entry.id   AF-A0A920HKJ3-F1
#
_cell.length_a   1.000
_cell.length_b   1.000
_cell.length_c   1.000
_cell.angle_alpha   90.00
_cell.angle_beta   90.00
_cell.angle_gamma   90.00
#
_symmetry.space_group_name_H-M   'P 1'
#
loop_
_entity.id
_entity.type
_entity.pdbx_description
1 polymer ?
#
loop_
_entity_poly.entity_id
_entity_poly.type
_entity_poly.pdbx_seq_one_letter_code
_entity_poly.pdbx_strand_id
1 'polypeptide(L)'
;MQCFLYSIVSDEVKIKNHSELLNIARKMGFDVPKYEKVVDGLNGVRDYINFWDKNRSSLPFEIDGIVIKINNIDFQKKLGFTSKFPRWAIAYKYKAENLATKLNSISFNVGRTGAITPVANLRPVFDFWIDCKKSLSS
;
A
#
# COMPACT_ATOMS: atom_id res chain seq x y z
N MET A 1 5.53 7.40 -18.45
CA MET A 1 4.59 6.91 -17.41
C MET A 1 4.56 5.40 -17.52
N GLN A 2 5.01 4.67 -16.49
CA GLN A 2 4.94 3.21 -16.44
C GLN A 2 3.73 2.80 -15.62
N CYS A 3 2.98 1.79 -16.07
CA CYS A 3 1.77 1.31 -15.42
C CYS A 3 1.90 -0.20 -15.24
N PHE A 4 1.68 -0.67 -14.02
CA PHE A 4 1.79 -2.08 -13.68
C PHE A 4 0.41 -2.68 -13.43
N LEU A 5 0.13 -3.79 -14.10
CA LEU A 5 -1.10 -4.55 -13.91
C LEU A 5 -0.92 -5.54 -12.75
N TYR A 6 -1.85 -5.50 -11.79
CA TYR A 6 -1.81 -6.33 -10.58
C TYR A 6 -3.04 -7.23 -10.38
N SER A 7 -4.06 -7.13 -11.25
CA SER A 7 -5.25 -7.98 -11.24
C SER A 7 -6.03 -7.87 -12.54
N ILE A 8 -6.66 -8.98 -12.93
CA ILE A 8 -7.66 -9.10 -13.99
C ILE A 8 -8.91 -9.67 -13.31
N VAL A 9 -10.07 -9.10 -13.60
CA VAL A 9 -11.37 -9.61 -13.17
C VAL A 9 -12.10 -10.06 -14.43
N SER A 10 -12.45 -11.34 -14.49
CA SER A 10 -13.22 -11.93 -15.60
C SER A 10 -14.04 -13.10 -15.08
N ASP A 11 -15.28 -13.17 -15.55
CA ASP A 11 -16.20 -14.27 -15.24
C ASP A 11 -15.93 -15.52 -16.09
N GLU A 12 -15.21 -15.38 -17.20
CA GLU A 12 -14.94 -16.45 -18.17
C GLU A 12 -13.65 -17.24 -17.87
N VAL A 13 -12.77 -16.63 -17.08
CA VAL A 13 -11.43 -17.17 -16.83
C VAL A 13 -11.44 -18.09 -15.61
N LYS A 14 -11.50 -19.41 -15.85
CA LYS A 14 -11.41 -20.46 -14.81
C LYS A 14 -9.98 -20.68 -14.34
N ILE A 15 -9.42 -19.71 -13.62
CA ILE A 15 -8.11 -19.82 -12.98
C ILE A 15 -8.27 -20.10 -11.49
N LYS A 16 -7.39 -20.95 -10.95
CA LYS A 16 -7.36 -21.28 -9.52
C LYS A 16 -6.47 -20.32 -8.72
N ASN A 17 -5.37 -19.85 -9.32
CA ASN A 17 -4.33 -19.08 -8.65
C ASN A 17 -4.16 -17.67 -9.25
N HIS A 18 -4.02 -16.66 -8.39
CA HIS A 18 -3.76 -15.28 -8.79
C HIS A 18 -2.45 -15.13 -9.56
N SER A 19 -1.42 -15.89 -9.19
CA SER A 19 -0.13 -15.94 -9.92
C SER A 19 -0.26 -16.43 -11.36
N GLU A 20 -1.11 -17.41 -11.63
CA GLU A 20 -1.39 -17.88 -13.01
C GLU A 20 -2.05 -16.78 -13.84
N LEU A 21 -2.92 -15.99 -13.22
CA LEU A 21 -3.60 -14.87 -13.86
C LEU A 21 -2.63 -13.73 -14.22
N LEU A 22 -1.66 -13.44 -13.35
CA LEU A 22 -0.57 -12.51 -13.67
C LEU A 22 0.33 -13.04 -14.81
N ASN A 23 0.59 -14.34 -14.86
CA ASN A 23 1.32 -14.96 -15.96
C ASN A 23 0.58 -14.85 -17.29
N ILE A 24 -0.75 -15.02 -17.29
CA ILE A 24 -1.58 -14.84 -18.48
C ILE A 24 -1.57 -13.37 -18.93
N ALA A 25 -1.70 -12.43 -17.99
CA ALA A 25 -1.59 -11.00 -18.29
C ALA A 25 -0.25 -10.67 -18.98
N ARG A 26 0.85 -11.24 -18.48
CA ARG A 26 2.18 -11.09 -19.08
C ARG A 26 2.24 -11.67 -20.49
N LYS A 27 1.65 -12.85 -20.73
CA LYS A 27 1.56 -13.46 -22.07
C LYS A 27 0.72 -12.63 -23.05
N MET A 28 -0.29 -11.92 -22.55
CA MET A 28 -1.13 -11.00 -23.33
C MET A 28 -0.42 -9.68 -23.66
N GLY A 29 0.80 -9.44 -23.16
CA GLY A 29 1.57 -8.23 -23.41
C GLY A 29 1.34 -7.10 -22.40
N PHE A 30 0.64 -7.36 -21.29
CA PHE A 30 0.53 -6.37 -20.22
C PHE A 30 1.83 -6.29 -19.41
N ASP A 31 2.15 -5.09 -18.96
CA ASP A 31 3.29 -4.84 -18.08
C ASP A 31 2.94 -5.26 -16.65
N VAL A 32 3.44 -6.43 -16.26
CA VAL A 32 3.26 -7.02 -14.94
C VAL A 32 4.58 -6.88 -14.19
N PRO A 33 4.58 -6.36 -12.95
CA PRO A 33 5.81 -6.17 -12.19
C PRO A 33 6.52 -7.52 -12.06
N LYS A 34 7.86 -7.53 -12.08
CA LYS A 34 8.71 -8.74 -11.95
C LYS A 34 9.07 -9.05 -10.49
N TYR A 35 8.53 -8.25 -9.58
CA TYR A 35 8.81 -8.23 -8.15
C TYR A 35 7.65 -8.85 -7.37
N GLU A 36 6.88 -9.74 -7.98
CA GLU A 36 5.90 -10.55 -7.29
C GLU A 36 6.52 -11.90 -6.89
N LYS A 37 6.13 -12.43 -5.72
CA LYS A 37 6.59 -13.73 -5.26
C LYS A 37 5.45 -14.47 -4.59
N VAL A 38 5.25 -15.72 -4.98
CA VAL A 38 4.37 -16.65 -4.25
C VAL A 38 5.18 -17.23 -3.10
N VAL A 39 4.61 -17.15 -1.89
CA VAL A 39 5.24 -17.62 -0.66
C VAL A 39 4.24 -18.45 0.13
N ASP A 40 4.74 -19.47 0.81
CA ASP A 40 3.94 -20.35 1.64
C ASP A 40 3.99 -19.91 3.10
N GLY A 41 2.79 -19.75 3.69
CA GLY A 41 2.62 -19.41 5.10
C GLY A 41 3.11 -18.01 5.50
N LEU A 42 3.00 -17.71 6.80
CA LEU A 42 3.32 -16.39 7.35
C LEU A 42 4.83 -16.10 7.39
N ASN A 43 5.67 -17.15 7.50
CA ASN A 43 7.11 -16.97 7.55
C ASN A 43 7.65 -16.49 6.20
N GLY A 44 7.21 -17.10 5.10
CA GLY A 44 7.60 -16.65 3.75
C GLY A 44 7.15 -15.21 3.46
N VAL A 45 5.99 -14.79 3.98
CA VAL A 45 5.54 -13.39 3.91
C VAL A 45 6.48 -12.46 4.68
N ARG A 46 6.86 -12.81 5.92
CA ARG A 46 7.80 -12.00 6.71
C ARG A 46 9.17 -11.90 6.06
N ASP A 47 9.68 -13.00 5.53
CA ASP A 47 10.96 -13.02 4.82
C ASP A 47 10.92 -12.10 3.60
N TYR A 48 9.79 -12.08 2.88
CA TYR A 48 9.60 -11.20 1.74
C TYR A 48 9.53 -9.72 2.12
N ILE A 49 8.84 -9.40 3.22
CA ILE A 49 8.79 -8.04 3.76
C ILE A 49 10.18 -7.55 4.13
N ASN A 50 10.95 -8.38 4.87
CA ASN A 50 12.30 -8.04 5.31
C ASN A 50 13.28 -7.91 4.15
N PHE A 51 13.12 -8.74 3.11
CA PHE A 51 13.93 -8.64 1.90
C PHE A 51 13.74 -7.28 1.22
N TRP A 52 12.49 -6.84 1.04
CA TRP A 52 12.21 -5.56 0.38
C TRP A 52 12.43 -4.35 1.28
N ASP A 53 12.33 -4.49 2.60
CA ASP A 53 12.68 -3.40 3.53
C ASP A 53 14.14 -2.92 3.32
N LYS A 54 15.04 -3.87 3.04
CA LYS A 54 16.46 -3.61 2.77
C LYS A 54 16.74 -3.22 1.31
N ASN A 55 16.02 -3.82 0.36
CA ASN A 55 16.29 -3.67 -1.07
C ASN A 55 15.39 -2.62 -1.77
N ARG A 56 14.43 -1.99 -1.08
CA ARG A 56 13.55 -0.98 -1.70
C ARG A 56 14.30 0.16 -2.36
N SER A 57 15.45 0.57 -1.81
CA SER A 57 16.29 1.64 -2.38
C SER A 57 16.96 1.28 -3.71
N SER A 58 17.00 -0.01 -4.08
CA SER A 58 17.58 -0.44 -5.36
C SER A 58 16.56 -0.46 -6.50
N LEU A 59 15.27 -0.24 -6.21
CA LEU A 59 14.24 -0.19 -7.24
C LEU A 59 14.35 1.10 -8.04
N PRO A 60 13.99 1.07 -9.34
CA PRO A 60 13.93 2.29 -10.16
C PRO A 60 12.72 3.19 -9.81
N PHE A 61 11.96 2.85 -8.77
CA PHE A 61 10.79 3.58 -8.28
C PHE A 61 10.67 3.45 -6.76
N GLU A 62 10.01 4.43 -6.14
CA GLU A 62 9.72 4.42 -4.71
C GLU A 62 8.50 3.53 -4.39
N ILE A 63 8.57 2.80 -3.29
CA ILE A 63 7.47 1.99 -2.78
C ILE A 63 7.18 2.32 -1.31
N ASP A 64 5.90 2.50 -1.00
CA ASP A 64 5.42 2.76 0.37
C ASP A 64 5.24 1.46 1.19
N GLY A 65 5.30 0.30 0.52
CA GLY A 65 4.97 -0.97 1.15
C GLY A 65 4.78 -2.13 0.18
N ILE A 66 4.34 -3.25 0.71
CA ILE A 66 4.02 -4.48 -0.02
C ILE A 66 2.53 -4.80 0.14
N VAL A 67 1.89 -5.29 -0.93
CA VAL A 67 0.53 -5.83 -0.86
C VAL A 67 0.59 -7.36 -0.76
N ILE A 68 0.05 -7.91 0.32
CA ILE A 68 -0.07 -9.35 0.55
C ILE A 68 -1.47 -9.77 0.10
N LYS A 69 -1.55 -10.81 -0.74
CA LYS A 69 -2.80 -11.33 -1.30
C LYS A 69 -2.85 -12.84 -1.14
N ILE A 70 -4.02 -13.39 -0.84
CA ILE A 70 -4.24 -14.84 -0.91
C ILE A 70 -4.14 -15.30 -2.37
N ASN A 71 -3.29 -16.29 -2.66
CA ASN A 71 -3.08 -16.75 -4.04
C ASN A 71 -4.30 -17.49 -4.61
N ASN A 72 -5.04 -18.25 -3.79
CA ASN A 72 -6.19 -19.04 -4.27
C ASN A 72 -7.42 -18.15 -4.50
N ILE A 73 -7.93 -18.13 -5.73
CA ILE A 73 -9.05 -17.29 -6.17
C ILE A 73 -10.38 -17.73 -5.54
N ASP A 74 -10.59 -19.03 -5.32
CA ASP A 74 -11.81 -19.53 -4.66
C ASP A 74 -11.87 -19.02 -3.21
N PHE A 75 -10.73 -18.91 -2.53
CA PHE A 75 -10.68 -18.28 -1.21
C PHE A 75 -10.91 -16.78 -1.27
N GLN A 76 -10.43 -16.07 -2.29
CA GLN A 76 -10.75 -14.65 -2.46
C GLN A 76 -12.26 -14.43 -2.63
N LYS A 77 -12.93 -15.26 -3.45
CA LYS A 77 -14.38 -15.21 -3.67
C LYS A 77 -15.16 -15.51 -2.38
N LYS A 78 -14.73 -16.51 -1.60
CA LYS A 78 -15.37 -16.87 -0.31
C LYS A 78 -15.22 -15.78 0.75
N LEU A 79 -14.03 -15.18 0.85
CA LEU A 79 -13.77 -14.11 1.82
C LEU A 79 -14.46 -12.80 1.42
N GLY A 80 -14.59 -12.55 0.12
CA GLY A 80 -15.29 -11.40 -0.41
C GLY A 80 -14.69 -10.06 0.03
N PHE A 81 -15.57 -9.07 0.11
CA PHE A 81 -15.22 -7.68 0.40
C PHE A 81 -15.96 -7.17 1.63
N THR A 82 -15.34 -6.25 2.35
CA THR A 82 -16.04 -5.34 3.28
C THR A 82 -16.61 -4.16 2.49
N SER A 83 -17.27 -3.22 3.17
CA SER A 83 -17.86 -2.03 2.55
C SER A 83 -16.84 -1.16 1.78
N LYS A 84 -15.53 -1.32 2.00
CA LYS A 84 -14.48 -0.54 1.31
C LYS A 84 -13.25 -1.33 0.87
N PHE A 85 -12.95 -2.48 1.49
CA PHE A 85 -11.68 -3.20 1.25
C PHE A 85 -11.87 -4.71 1.10
N PRO A 86 -11.07 -5.39 0.26
CA PRO A 86 -11.04 -6.85 0.18
C PRO A 86 -10.60 -7.47 1.52
N ARG A 87 -11.21 -8.58 1.92
CA ARG A 87 -10.77 -9.32 3.13
C ARG A 87 -9.54 -10.19 2.90
N TRP A 88 -9.25 -10.49 1.63
CA TRP A 88 -8.20 -11.41 1.20
C TRP A 88 -6.87 -10.73 0.85
N ALA A 89 -6.80 -9.39 0.95
CA ALA A 89 -5.60 -8.63 0.68
C ALA A 89 -5.37 -7.56 1.75
N ILE A 90 -4.10 -7.33 2.09
CA ILE A 90 -3.68 -6.31 3.04
C ILE A 90 -2.42 -5.60 2.52
N ALA A 91 -2.39 -4.28 2.67
CA ALA A 91 -1.21 -3.47 2.38
C ALA A 91 -0.37 -3.33 3.65
N TYR A 92 0.84 -3.85 3.62
CA TYR A 92 1.86 -3.65 4.65
C TYR A 92 2.70 -2.44 4.27
N LYS A 93 2.50 -1.31 4.96
CA LYS A 93 3.29 -0.09 4.74
C LYS A 93 4.55 -0.10 5.59
N TYR A 94 5.67 0.30 5.00
CA TYR A 94 6.90 0.51 5.75
C TYR A 94 6.75 1.67 6.71
N LYS A 95 7.46 1.60 7.84
CA LYS A 95 7.42 2.67 8.83
C LYS A 95 8.04 3.92 8.20
N ALA A 96 7.27 4.99 8.11
CA ALA A 96 7.79 6.29 7.70
C ALA A 96 8.88 6.74 8.67
N GLU A 97 9.94 7.34 8.15
CA GLU A 97 10.93 8.01 8.97
C GLU A 97 10.23 9.21 9.62
N ASN A 98 10.10 9.19 10.95
CA ASN A 98 9.50 10.31 11.68
C ASN A 98 10.54 11.41 11.81
N LEU A 99 10.37 12.49 11.05
CA LEU A 99 11.16 13.70 11.23
C LEU A 99 10.62 14.49 12.42
N ALA A 100 11.45 14.69 13.44
CA ALA A 100 11.14 15.57 14.55
C ALA A 100 11.22 17.04 14.08
N THR A 101 10.15 17.80 14.25
CA THR A 101 10.14 19.24 13.96
C THR A 101 9.69 20.06 15.18
N LYS A 102 10.01 21.35 15.18
CA LYS A 102 9.61 22.27 16.24
C LYS A 102 8.17 22.72 16.01
N LEU A 103 7.35 22.64 17.06
CA LEU A 103 6.02 23.25 17.09
C LEU A 103 6.16 24.77 17.19
N ASN A 104 5.59 25.51 16.24
CA ASN A 104 5.61 26.97 16.26
C ASN A 104 4.41 27.54 17.01
N SER A 105 3.20 27.05 16.72
CA SER A 105 1.97 27.51 17.37
C SER A 105 0.84 26.49 17.22
N ILE A 106 -0.19 26.61 18.04
CA ILE A 106 -1.43 25.83 17.93
C ILE A 106 -2.56 26.81 17.60
N SER A 107 -3.30 26.55 16.53
CA SER A 107 -4.50 27.30 16.16
C SER A 107 -5.74 26.43 16.38
N PHE A 108 -6.87 27.03 16.77
CA PHE A 108 -8.11 26.30 17.01
C PHE A 108 -9.12 26.64 15.91
N ASN A 109 -9.53 25.63 15.15
CA ASN A 109 -10.57 25.78 14.14
C ASN A 109 -11.90 25.30 14.69
N VAL A 110 -12.95 26.09 14.50
CA VAL A 110 -14.31 25.73 14.88
C VAL A 110 -15.02 25.15 13.65
N GLY A 111 -15.41 23.88 13.74
CA GLY A 111 -16.19 23.20 12.71
C GLY A 111 -17.64 23.69 12.69
N ARG A 112 -18.34 23.38 11.60
CA ARG A 112 -19.74 23.77 11.38
C ARG A 112 -20.70 23.30 12.49
N THR A 113 -20.33 22.25 13.22
CA THR A 113 -21.09 21.67 14.33
C THR A 113 -20.64 22.16 15.72
N GLY A 114 -19.76 23.16 15.80
CA GLY A 114 -19.23 23.70 17.06
C GLY A 114 -18.07 22.89 17.66
N ALA A 115 -17.63 21.82 17.01
CA ALA A 115 -16.45 21.07 17.42
C ALA A 115 -15.18 21.92 17.22
N ILE A 116 -14.37 22.02 18.28
CA ILE A 116 -13.09 22.73 18.24
C ILE A 116 -11.98 21.72 17.90
N THR A 117 -11.35 21.88 16.74
CA THR A 117 -10.23 21.05 16.30
C THR A 117 -8.92 21.84 16.46
N PRO A 118 -8.01 21.41 17.36
CA PRO A 118 -6.68 21.99 17.44
C PRO A 118 -5.85 21.61 16.21
N VAL A 119 -5.16 22.59 15.63
CA VAL A 119 -4.28 22.44 14.47
C VAL A 119 -2.89 22.90 14.86
N ALA A 120 -1.93 21.96 14.85
CA ALA A 120 -0.53 22.26 15.10
C ALA A 120 0.13 22.88 13.85
N ASN A 121 0.65 24.10 13.99
CA ASN A 121 1.50 24.74 12.99
C ASN A 121 2.95 24.40 13.31
N LEU A 122 3.52 23.53 12.49
CA LEU A 122 4.88 23.04 12.65
C LEU A 122 5.84 23.87 11.81
N ARG A 123 7.11 23.97 12.23
CA ARG A 123 8.17 24.49 11.38
C ARG A 123 8.33 23.54 10.18
N PRO A 124 8.33 24.05 8.93
CA PRO A 124 8.47 23.20 7.76
C PRO A 124 9.80 22.44 7.83
N VAL A 125 9.71 21.13 7.80
CA VAL A 125 10.83 20.22 7.60
C VAL A 125 10.76 19.76 6.15
N PHE A 126 11.87 19.93 5.43
CA PHE A 126 11.98 19.45 4.05
C PHE A 126 12.23 17.95 4.12
N ASP A 127 11.17 17.18 3.90
CA ASP A 127 11.31 15.83 3.36
C ASP A 127 11.07 15.91 1.86
N PHE A 128 11.83 15.13 1.07
CA PHE A 128 12.17 15.40 -0.33
C PHE A 128 10.98 15.54 -1.31
N TRP A 129 9.74 15.32 -0.86
CA TRP A 129 8.52 15.38 -1.68
C TRP A 129 7.29 16.08 -1.05
N ILE A 130 7.29 16.44 0.24
CA ILE A 130 6.08 16.99 0.91
C ILE A 130 6.42 18.14 1.86
N ASP A 131 5.82 19.31 1.65
CA ASP A 131 5.80 20.41 2.62
C ASP A 131 4.79 20.10 3.73
N CYS A 132 5.24 19.38 4.76
CA CYS A 132 4.43 19.04 5.94
C CYS A 132 4.21 20.28 6.83
N LYS A 133 3.28 21.15 6.45
CA LYS A 133 2.88 22.34 7.25
C LYS A 133 1.84 22.07 8.34
N LYS A 134 1.06 21.00 8.22
CA LYS A 134 -0.06 20.72 9.13
C LYS A 134 -0.15 19.22 9.42
N SER A 135 0.11 18.83 10.66
CA SER A 135 -0.23 17.49 11.12
C SER A 135 -1.68 17.50 11.62
N LEU A 136 -2.53 16.68 11.00
CA LEU A 136 -3.83 16.32 11.58
C LEU A 136 -3.58 15.44 12.81
N SER A 137 -3.97 15.91 13.99
CA SER A 137 -4.05 15.06 15.19
C SER A 137 -5.45 14.46 15.29
N SER A 138 -5.49 13.12 15.22
CA SER A 138 -6.43 12.15 15.81
C SER A 138 -7.88 12.58 16.05
#